data_AF-S0GSN5-F1
#
_entry.id   AF-S0GSN5-F1
#
_cell.length_a   1.000
_cell.length_b   1.000
_cell.length_c   1.000
_cell.angle_alpha   90.00
_cell.angle_beta   90.00
_cell.angle_gamma   90.00
#
_symmetry.space_group_name_H-M   'P 1'
#
loop_
_entity.id
_entity.type
_entity.pdbx_description
1 polymer ?
#
loop_
_entity_poly.entity_id
_entity_poly.type
_entity_poly.pdbx_seq_one_letter_code
_entity_poly.pdbx_strand_id
1 'polypeptide(L)'
;MLYDAERMQPLYRLSIGSPGSSFAVEVARRIGLPEDIIVDSSAKMGEDFINMDNFLQSIARDKLYWEDKRKEITAIEHKVIEARAIEAAGSLESSKDKAVNPVKKQSLENAVIEKGDSVKLDGQPTVGVILELQGKQATVAFGMMRSTVALKRLTLVSKKRK
;
A
#
# COMPACT_ATOMS: atom_id res chain seq x y z
N MET A 1 -6.12 -23.11 -30.16
CA MET A 1 -5.08 -22.20 -30.69
C MET A 1 -5.69 -20.81 -30.72
N LEU A 2 -5.06 -19.81 -30.12
CA LEU A 2 -5.61 -18.45 -30.15
C LEU A 2 -5.38 -17.81 -31.52
N TYR A 3 -6.39 -17.12 -32.05
CA TYR A 3 -6.38 -16.47 -33.35
C TYR A 3 -6.99 -15.07 -33.21
N ASP A 4 -6.35 -14.10 -33.83
CA ASP A 4 -6.78 -12.72 -33.91
C ASP A 4 -7.65 -12.55 -35.17
N ALA A 5 -8.95 -12.35 -34.96
CA ALA A 5 -9.92 -12.19 -36.03
C ALA A 5 -9.78 -10.87 -36.79
N GLU A 6 -9.30 -9.80 -36.14
CA GLU A 6 -9.15 -8.49 -36.78
C GLU A 6 -7.95 -8.49 -37.73
N ARG A 7 -6.84 -9.06 -37.27
CA ARG A 7 -5.60 -9.13 -38.05
C ARG A 7 -5.47 -10.41 -38.84
N MET A 8 -6.46 -11.29 -38.75
CA MET A 8 -6.52 -12.58 -39.42
C MET A 8 -5.25 -13.40 -39.19
N GLN A 9 -4.71 -13.43 -37.97
CA GLN A 9 -3.43 -14.09 -37.70
C GLN A 9 -3.47 -14.99 -36.47
N PRO A 10 -2.76 -16.13 -36.50
CA PRO A 10 -2.57 -16.93 -35.30
C PRO A 10 -1.76 -16.16 -34.26
N LEU A 11 -2.17 -16.24 -33.00
CA LEU A 11 -1.40 -15.70 -31.87
C LEU A 11 -0.34 -16.69 -31.36
N TYR A 12 -0.25 -17.88 -31.97
CA TYR A 12 0.68 -18.97 -31.61
C TYR A 12 0.73 -19.30 -30.10
N ARG A 13 -0.33 -18.98 -29.37
CA ARG A 13 -0.46 -19.23 -27.93
C ARG A 13 -1.37 -20.43 -27.69
N LEU A 14 -0.84 -21.40 -26.95
CA LEU A 14 -1.59 -22.59 -26.52
C LEU A 14 -2.50 -22.23 -25.34
N SER A 15 -3.77 -22.61 -25.43
CA SER A 15 -4.75 -22.54 -24.34
C SER A 15 -5.36 -23.92 -24.19
N ILE A 16 -5.19 -24.53 -23.01
CA ILE A 16 -5.68 -25.88 -22.71
C ILE A 16 -7.05 -25.77 -22.02
N GLY A 17 -7.94 -26.72 -22.31
CA GLY A 17 -9.21 -26.89 -21.58
C GLY A 17 -10.38 -26.03 -22.06
N SER A 18 -10.19 -25.19 -23.08
CA SER A 18 -11.30 -24.49 -23.75
C SER A 18 -11.48 -25.01 -25.16
N PRO A 19 -12.72 -25.29 -25.62
CA PRO A 19 -12.97 -25.52 -27.04
C PRO A 19 -12.48 -24.28 -27.81
N GLY A 20 -11.77 -24.52 -28.93
CA GLY A 20 -11.31 -23.43 -29.77
C GLY A 20 -12.50 -22.78 -30.47
N SER A 21 -12.51 -21.45 -30.57
CA SER A 21 -13.36 -20.75 -31.53
C SER A 21 -12.96 -21.19 -32.94
N SER A 22 -13.91 -21.67 -33.74
CA SER A 22 -13.59 -22.03 -35.12
C SER A 22 -13.45 -20.75 -35.93
N PHE A 23 -12.41 -20.70 -36.76
CA PHE A 23 -12.19 -19.63 -37.73
C PHE A 23 -12.11 -20.20 -39.15
N ALA A 24 -12.66 -21.40 -39.35
CA ALA A 24 -12.51 -22.16 -40.60
C ALA A 24 -13.03 -21.37 -41.82
N VAL A 25 -14.16 -20.66 -41.66
CA VAL A 25 -14.77 -19.86 -42.72
C VAL A 25 -13.90 -18.64 -43.10
N GLU A 26 -13.41 -17.90 -42.11
CA GLU A 26 -12.53 -16.75 -42.34
C GLU A 26 -11.20 -17.17 -42.96
N VAL A 27 -10.63 -18.28 -42.48
CA VAL A 27 -9.42 -18.86 -43.07
C VAL A 27 -9.68 -19.28 -44.52
N ALA A 28 -10.81 -19.92 -44.80
CA ALA A 28 -11.21 -20.30 -46.15
C ALA A 28 -11.28 -19.10 -47.11
N ARG A 29 -11.90 -17.99 -46.68
CA ARG A 29 -11.91 -16.73 -47.46
C ARG A 29 -10.50 -16.21 -47.69
N ARG A 30 -9.66 -16.20 -46.66
CA ARG A 30 -8.28 -15.68 -46.75
C ARG A 30 -7.40 -16.47 -47.72
N ILE A 31 -7.54 -17.80 -47.75
CA ILE A 31 -6.79 -18.65 -48.69
C ILE A 31 -7.33 -18.55 -50.12
N GLY A 32 -8.40 -17.79 -50.34
CA GLY A 32 -8.95 -17.50 -51.66
C GLY A 32 -9.94 -18.56 -52.15
N LEU A 33 -10.61 -19.28 -51.24
CA LEU A 33 -11.70 -20.16 -51.66
C LEU A 33 -12.86 -19.33 -52.26
N PRO A 34 -13.48 -19.81 -53.35
CA PRO A 34 -14.64 -19.16 -53.95
C PRO A 34 -15.80 -18.99 -52.95
N GLU A 35 -16.42 -17.80 -52.93
CA GLU A 35 -17.47 -17.47 -51.93
C GLU A 35 -18.73 -18.35 -52.09
N ASP A 36 -19.03 -18.79 -53.31
CA ASP A 36 -20.11 -19.73 -53.59
C ASP A 36 -19.91 -21.07 -52.86
N ILE A 37 -18.68 -21.59 -52.83
CA ILE A 37 -18.34 -22.82 -52.10
C ILE A 37 -18.45 -22.58 -50.59
N ILE A 38 -17.98 -21.43 -50.11
CA ILE A 38 -18.01 -21.08 -48.69
C ILE A 38 -19.45 -20.97 -48.19
N VAL A 39 -20.34 -20.33 -48.95
CA VAL A 39 -21.75 -20.18 -48.61
C VAL A 39 -22.47 -21.52 -48.64
N ASP A 40 -22.25 -22.36 -49.68
CA ASP A 40 -22.84 -23.69 -49.77
C ASP A 40 -22.38 -24.62 -48.64
N SER A 41 -21.08 -24.62 -48.33
CA SER A 41 -20.52 -25.34 -47.17
C SER A 41 -21.14 -24.85 -45.86
N SER A 42 -21.24 -23.53 -45.67
CA SER A 42 -21.80 -22.95 -44.44
C SER A 42 -23.28 -23.31 -44.28
N ALA A 43 -24.06 -23.28 -45.35
CA ALA A 43 -25.47 -23.68 -45.34
C ALA A 43 -25.65 -25.16 -44.95
N LYS A 44 -24.72 -26.04 -45.35
CA LYS A 44 -24.74 -27.47 -44.99
C LYS A 44 -24.40 -27.75 -43.53
N MET A 45 -23.69 -26.85 -42.85
CA MET A 45 -23.32 -27.02 -41.43
C MET A 45 -24.51 -26.86 -40.48
N GLY A 46 -25.60 -26.24 -40.95
CA GLY A 46 -26.79 -25.99 -40.16
C GLY A 46 -26.65 -24.76 -39.25
N GLU A 47 -27.79 -24.16 -38.93
CA GLU A 47 -27.86 -22.90 -38.17
C GLU A 47 -27.35 -23.05 -36.72
N ASP A 48 -27.61 -24.19 -36.08
CA ASP A 48 -27.18 -24.46 -34.70
C ASP A 48 -25.65 -24.44 -34.56
N PHE A 49 -24.93 -25.02 -35.53
CA PHE A 49 -23.47 -25.04 -35.52
C PHE A 49 -22.91 -23.62 -35.71
N ILE A 50 -23.49 -22.84 -36.63
CA ILE A 50 -23.10 -21.45 -36.88
C ILE A 50 -23.31 -20.61 -35.63
N ASN A 51 -24.47 -20.75 -34.97
CA ASN A 51 -24.79 -20.03 -33.75
C ASN A 51 -23.85 -20.39 -32.59
N MET A 52 -23.54 -21.68 -32.44
CA MET A 52 -22.56 -22.14 -31.46
C MET A 52 -21.18 -21.54 -31.73
N ASP A 53 -20.71 -21.56 -32.98
CA ASP A 53 -19.40 -21.01 -33.33
C ASP A 53 -19.31 -19.50 -33.08
N ASN A 54 -20.34 -18.75 -33.47
CA ASN A 54 -20.47 -17.32 -33.17
C ASN A 54 -20.41 -17.05 -31.65
N PHE A 55 -21.04 -17.89 -30.84
CA PHE A 55 -21.01 -17.78 -29.39
C PHE A 55 -19.62 -18.10 -28.81
N LEU A 56 -18.94 -19.12 -29.34
CA LEU A 56 -17.55 -19.41 -28.93
C LEU A 56 -16.62 -18.26 -29.29
N GLN A 57 -16.81 -17.64 -30.45
CA GLN A 57 -16.04 -16.47 -30.88
C GLN A 57 -16.29 -15.24 -30.00
N SER A 58 -17.53 -14.99 -29.56
CA SER A 58 -17.82 -13.88 -28.64
C SER A 58 -17.16 -14.11 -27.28
N ILE A 59 -17.28 -15.32 -26.71
CA ILE A 59 -16.63 -15.68 -25.45
C ILE A 59 -15.11 -15.51 -25.54
N ALA A 60 -14.49 -15.97 -26.64
CA ALA A 60 -13.05 -15.87 -26.84
C ALA A 60 -12.59 -14.40 -26.89
N ARG A 61 -13.34 -13.53 -27.59
CA ARG A 61 -13.05 -12.09 -27.66
C ARG A 61 -13.18 -11.43 -26.30
N ASP A 62 -14.28 -11.69 -25.59
CA ASP A 62 -14.50 -11.13 -24.25
C ASP A 62 -13.39 -11.54 -23.28
N LYS A 63 -13.00 -12.81 -23.31
CA LYS A 63 -11.89 -13.32 -22.49
C LYS A 63 -10.59 -12.56 -22.76
N LEU A 64 -10.20 -12.39 -24.03
CA LEU A 64 -8.99 -11.65 -24.39
C LEU A 64 -9.05 -10.19 -23.94
N TYR A 65 -10.19 -9.54 -24.18
CA TYR A 65 -10.44 -8.16 -23.74
C TYR A 65 -10.26 -7.99 -22.23
N TRP A 66 -10.86 -8.88 -21.43
CA TRP A 66 -10.75 -8.85 -19.97
C TRP A 66 -9.35 -9.23 -19.47
N GLU A 67 -8.65 -10.16 -20.13
CA GLU A 67 -7.25 -10.47 -19.80
C GLU A 67 -6.35 -9.25 -19.99
N ASP A 68 -6.49 -8.52 -21.09
CA ASP A 68 -5.66 -7.34 -21.36
C ASP A 68 -6.02 -6.17 -20.43
N LYS A 69 -7.31 -5.96 -20.15
CA LYS A 69 -7.73 -4.98 -19.14
C LYS A 69 -7.19 -5.31 -17.74
N ARG A 70 -7.19 -6.58 -17.36
CA ARG A 70 -6.59 -7.02 -16.09
C ARG A 70 -5.10 -6.73 -16.03
N LYS A 71 -4.34 -7.01 -17.10
CA LYS A 71 -2.91 -6.68 -17.15
C LYS A 71 -2.66 -5.18 -17.02
N GLU A 72 -3.46 -4.36 -17.70
CA GLU A 72 -3.37 -2.90 -17.63
C GLU A 72 -3.60 -2.40 -16.19
N ILE A 73 -4.65 -2.89 -15.52
CA ILE A 73 -4.93 -2.56 -14.12
C ILE A 73 -3.79 -2.99 -13.21
N THR A 74 -3.33 -4.23 -13.29
CA THR A 74 -2.22 -4.73 -12.46
C THR A 74 -0.93 -3.92 -12.68
N ALA A 75 -0.65 -3.50 -13.92
CA ALA A 75 0.51 -2.66 -14.22
C ALA A 75 0.39 -1.25 -13.61
N ILE A 76 -0.82 -0.66 -13.63
CA ILE A 76 -1.08 0.63 -13.00
C ILE A 76 -0.97 0.50 -11.48
N GLU A 77 -1.59 -0.52 -10.88
CA GLU A 77 -1.51 -0.79 -9.45
C GLU A 77 -0.07 -0.94 -8.99
N HIS A 78 0.76 -1.69 -9.72
CA HIS A 78 2.17 -1.85 -9.40
C HIS A 78 2.93 -0.51 -9.43
N LYS A 79 2.70 0.33 -10.45
CA LYS A 79 3.31 1.67 -10.53
C LYS A 79 2.88 2.59 -9.40
N VAL A 80 1.60 2.53 -9.00
CA VAL A 80 1.07 3.33 -7.89
C VAL A 80 1.68 2.89 -6.57
N ILE A 81 1.80 1.58 -6.34
CA ILE A 81 2.43 1.03 -5.14
C ILE A 81 3.90 1.43 -5.07
N GLU A 82 4.62 1.34 -6.19
CA GLU A 82 6.04 1.73 -6.28
C GLU A 82 6.22 3.24 -6.04
N ALA A 83 5.42 4.09 -6.66
CA ALA A 83 5.45 5.53 -6.43
C ALA A 83 5.17 5.88 -4.95
N ARG A 84 4.16 5.25 -4.35
CA ARG A 84 3.81 5.45 -2.94
C ARG A 84 4.90 4.95 -1.99
N ALA A 85 5.59 3.88 -2.33
CA ALA A 85 6.73 3.37 -1.56
C ALA A 85 7.91 4.35 -1.61
N ILE A 86 8.19 4.95 -2.77
CA ILE A 86 9.23 5.98 -2.94
C ILE A 86 8.87 7.25 -2.14
N GLU A 87 7.62 7.72 -2.18
CA GLU A 87 7.16 8.85 -1.38
C GLU A 87 7.23 8.58 0.13
N ALA A 88 6.89 7.36 0.56
CA ALA A 88 7.03 6.94 1.96
C ALA A 88 8.51 6.90 2.39
N ALA A 89 9.41 6.43 1.53
CA ALA A 89 10.85 6.43 1.80
C ALA A 89 11.41 7.87 1.86
N GLY A 90 11.05 8.74 0.93
CA GLY A 90 11.48 10.14 0.91
C GLY A 90 10.95 10.96 2.10
N SER A 91 9.72 10.69 2.56
CA SER A 91 9.17 11.34 3.77
C SER A 91 9.87 10.88 5.06
N LEU A 92 10.33 9.62 5.13
CA LEU A 92 11.18 9.12 6.22
C LEU A 92 12.57 9.77 6.22
N GLU A 93 13.18 10.02 5.06
CA GLU A 93 14.47 10.73 4.97
C GLU A 93 14.35 12.21 5.37
N SER A 94 13.32 12.92 4.86
CA SER A 94 13.07 14.31 5.27
C SER A 94 12.75 14.49 6.76
N SER A 95 12.24 13.43 7.41
CA SER A 95 12.02 13.38 8.86
C SER A 95 13.31 13.08 9.65
N LYS A 96 14.27 12.35 9.06
CA LYS A 96 15.60 12.14 9.64
C LYS A 96 16.47 13.39 9.56
N ASP A 97 16.42 14.15 8.46
CA ASP A 97 17.20 15.39 8.31
C ASP A 97 16.72 16.50 9.26
N LYS A 98 15.43 16.51 9.64
CA LYS A 98 14.91 17.42 10.69
C LYS A 98 15.22 16.95 12.12
N ALA A 99 15.66 15.71 12.31
CA ALA A 99 16.05 15.15 13.60
C ALA A 99 17.56 15.30 13.90
N VAL A 100 18.36 15.87 12.97
CA VAL A 100 19.76 16.26 13.21
C VAL A 100 19.86 17.75 13.52
N ASN A 101 19.04 18.23 14.46
CA ASN A 101 19.44 19.35 15.29
C ASN A 101 19.97 18.74 16.59
N PRO A 102 21.29 18.80 16.89
CA PRO A 102 21.82 18.22 18.10
C PRO A 102 21.33 19.07 19.27
N VAL A 103 20.18 18.68 19.84
CA VAL A 103 19.79 19.10 21.18
C VAL A 103 20.85 18.52 22.11
N LYS A 104 21.81 19.39 22.43
CA LYS A 104 22.84 19.21 23.44
C LYS A 104 22.29 18.34 24.56
N LYS A 105 22.84 17.13 24.66
CA LYS A 105 22.99 16.42 25.93
C LYS A 105 23.87 17.29 26.83
N GLN A 106 23.31 18.35 27.38
CA GLN A 106 23.84 18.94 28.59
C GLN A 106 23.23 18.15 29.74
N SER A 107 23.98 17.13 30.13
CA SER A 107 24.21 16.78 31.51
C SER A 107 24.17 18.03 32.39
N LEU A 108 23.03 18.28 33.01
CA LEU A 108 22.90 19.10 34.21
C LEU A 108 22.57 18.15 35.35
N GLU A 109 23.51 17.25 35.62
CA GLU A 109 23.64 16.73 36.98
C GLU A 109 23.88 17.94 37.89
N ASN A 110 23.03 18.09 38.91
CA ASN A 110 23.12 19.05 40.01
C ASN A 110 22.53 20.46 39.77
N ALA A 111 21.31 20.55 39.25
CA ALA A 111 20.48 21.72 39.55
C ALA A 111 19.96 21.60 40.99
N VAL A 112 20.45 22.46 41.89
CA VAL A 112 19.96 22.59 43.26
C VAL A 112 18.45 22.84 43.20
N ILE A 113 17.69 21.91 43.77
CA ILE A 113 16.23 21.93 43.81
C ILE A 113 15.79 22.84 44.96
N GLU A 114 14.91 23.81 44.68
CA GLU A 114 14.44 24.78 45.68
C GLU A 114 12.94 24.60 46.01
N LYS A 115 12.52 25.10 47.18
CA LYS A 115 11.12 25.02 47.66
C LYS A 115 10.20 25.78 46.69
N GLY A 116 9.26 25.07 46.06
CA GLY A 116 8.32 25.62 45.09
C GLY A 116 8.60 25.28 43.62
N ASP A 117 9.67 24.53 43.33
CA ASP A 117 9.93 24.06 41.97
C ASP A 117 8.99 22.92 41.54
N SER A 118 8.74 22.85 40.23
CA SER A 118 7.97 21.77 39.61
C SER A 118 8.90 20.63 39.20
N VAL A 119 8.71 19.48 39.85
CA VAL A 119 9.52 18.29 39.65
C VAL A 119 8.68 17.12 39.16
N LYS A 120 9.32 16.24 38.41
CA LYS A 120 8.75 14.99 37.91
C LYS A 120 9.55 13.83 38.46
N LEU A 121 8.85 12.75 38.77
CA LEU A 121 9.47 11.53 39.27
C LEU A 121 10.05 10.72 38.10
N ASP A 122 11.24 10.15 38.29
CA ASP A 122 11.87 9.34 37.25
C ASP A 122 11.00 8.12 36.91
N GLY A 123 10.64 7.96 35.64
CA GLY A 123 9.73 6.91 35.15
C GLY A 123 8.23 7.19 35.22
N GLN A 124 7.75 8.31 35.79
CA GLN A 124 6.32 8.66 35.80
C GLN A 124 6.04 10.03 35.18
N PRO A 125 4.99 10.20 34.33
CA PRO A 125 4.66 11.48 33.69
C PRO A 125 4.14 12.57 34.64
N THR A 126 3.86 12.24 35.90
CA THR A 126 3.22 13.13 36.87
C THR A 126 4.14 14.25 37.34
N VAL A 127 3.70 15.49 37.17
CA VAL A 127 4.40 16.70 37.67
C VAL A 127 3.83 17.07 39.04
N GLY A 128 4.71 17.42 39.97
CA GLY A 128 4.34 17.86 41.31
C GLY A 128 5.17 19.05 41.77
N VAL A 129 4.67 19.76 42.79
CA VAL A 129 5.34 20.94 43.36
C VAL A 129 5.99 20.57 44.68
N ILE A 130 7.23 21.02 44.89
CA ILE A 130 7.95 20.78 46.15
C ILE A 130 7.39 21.69 47.23
N LEU A 131 6.82 21.08 48.27
CA LEU A 131 6.33 21.78 49.45
C LEU A 131 7.43 22.00 50.48
N GLU A 132 8.32 21.02 50.68
CA GLU A 132 9.35 21.09 51.70
C GLU A 132 10.57 20.22 51.34
N LEU A 133 11.75 20.67 51.77
CA LEU A 133 13.02 19.99 51.58
C LEU A 133 13.57 19.60 52.96
N GLN A 134 13.64 18.30 53.24
CA GLN A 134 14.24 17.75 54.45
C GLN A 134 15.50 16.97 54.09
N GLY A 135 16.61 17.70 53.98
CA GLY A 135 17.95 17.14 53.74
C GLY A 135 18.04 16.35 52.44
N LYS A 136 17.98 15.01 52.52
CA LYS A 136 18.07 14.09 51.37
C LYS A 136 16.71 13.72 50.74
N GLN A 137 15.60 14.16 51.32
CA GLN A 137 14.23 13.87 50.88
C GLN A 137 13.43 15.17 50.67
N ALA A 138 12.53 15.16 49.70
CA ALA A 138 11.62 16.26 49.40
C ALA A 138 10.16 15.79 49.53
N THR A 139 9.34 16.60 50.18
CA THR A 139 7.88 16.39 50.20
C THR A 139 7.29 17.08 48.98
N VAL A 140 6.80 16.27 48.03
CA VAL A 140 6.23 16.75 46.76
C VAL A 140 4.72 16.55 46.80
N ALA A 141 3.97 17.58 46.42
CA ALA A 141 2.53 17.48 46.17
C ALA A 141 2.28 17.15 44.70
N PHE A 142 1.79 15.95 44.44
CA PHE A 142 1.29 15.52 43.14
C PHE A 142 -0.24 15.69 43.13
N GLY A 143 -0.71 16.87 42.73
CA GLY A 143 -2.13 17.22 42.79
C GLY A 143 -2.65 17.17 44.23
N MET A 144 -3.53 16.20 44.53
CA MET A 144 -4.14 16.03 45.85
C MET A 144 -3.31 15.16 46.81
N MET A 145 -2.28 14.46 46.32
CA MET A 145 -1.47 13.54 47.13
C MET A 145 -0.14 14.17 47.52
N ARG A 146 0.22 14.06 48.80
CA ARG A 146 1.55 14.44 49.31
C ARG A 146 2.41 13.19 49.44
N SER A 147 3.58 13.18 48.82
CA SER A 147 4.50 12.05 48.85
C SER A 147 5.92 12.52 49.15
N THR A 148 6.61 11.76 49.99
CA THR A 148 8.02 12.01 50.35
C THR A 148 8.90 11.20 49.42
N VAL A 149 9.72 11.88 48.61
CA VAL A 149 10.55 11.26 47.57
C VAL A 149 12.00 11.70 47.75
N ALA A 150 12.94 10.78 47.53
CA ALA A 150 14.37 11.11 47.56
C ALA A 150 14.76 12.03 46.39
N LEU A 151 15.57 13.06 46.66
CA LEU A 151 15.99 14.06 45.68
C LEU A 151 16.64 13.46 44.42
N LYS A 152 17.31 12.32 44.56
CA LYS A 152 17.94 11.59 43.44
C LYS A 152 16.96 11.07 42.39
N ARG A 153 15.69 10.89 42.76
CA ARG A 153 14.63 10.35 41.87
C ARG A 153 13.74 11.45 41.29
N LEU A 154 14.09 12.71 41.53
CA LEU A 154 13.33 13.87 41.05
C LEU A 154 14.12 14.56 39.95
N THR A 155 13.42 14.84 38.85
CA THR A 155 13.93 15.63 37.72
C THR A 155 13.22 16.96 37.69
N LEU A 156 13.98 18.06 37.59
CA LEU A 156 13.42 19.40 37.54
C LEU A 156 12.84 19.65 36.14
N VAL A 157 11.54 19.94 36.06
CA VAL A 157 10.84 20.18 34.79
C VAL A 157 10.79 21.68 34.48
N SER A 158 10.61 22.51 35.50
CA SER A 158 10.59 23.96 35.34
C SER A 158 10.96 24.66 36.64
N LYS A 159 11.85 25.66 36.56
CA LYS A 159 12.12 26.58 37.67
C LYS A 159 10.98 27.57 37.78
N LYS A 160 10.56 27.87 39.01
CA LYS A 160 9.62 28.97 39.24
C LYS A 160 10.21 30.25 38.63
N ARG A 161 9.57 30.79 37.59
CA ARG A 161 9.85 32.17 37.15
C ARG A 161 9.47 33.09 38.31
N LYS A 162 10.44 33.90 38.71
CA LYS A 162 10.33 34.91 39.78
C LYS A 162 9.14 35.83 39.54
#